data_AF-F1KX20-F1
#
_entry.id   AF-F1KX20-F1
#
_cell.length_a   1.000
_cell.length_b   1.000
_cell.length_c   1.000
_cell.angle_alpha   90.00
_cell.angle_beta   90.00
_cell.angle_gamma   90.00
#
_symmetry.space_group_name_H-M   'P 1'
#
loop_
_entity.id
_entity.type
_entity.pdbx_description
1 polymer ?
#
loop_
_entity_poly.entity_id
_entity_poly.type
_entity_poly.pdbx_seq_one_letter_code
_entity_poly.pdbx_strand_id
1 'polypeptide(L)'
;MANMDEDQLLDYEEEQEEATDATKAENGTTAEKKIKGTYASIHSSGFRDFLLKPELLRAIVDCGFEHPSEVQHECIPQAILGMDIVCQAKSGMGKTAVFVLATLQQLEPVDGEVSVLVMCHTRELAFQISKEYERFSKYYPGIKIGVFFGGMPIKKDEEVLKNNTPHIVVGTPGRTLQLARQGSLKLNKIKYFVLDECDKMIGDNDMRRDVQEIVKMTPQEKQVMMFSATLPKDLRAVCKKFMQDVSFCATTQRLQSRTGCAALPRRLRLIAAPC
;
A
#
# COMPACT_ATOMS: atom_id res chain seq x y z
N MET A 1 -53.95 -14.76 -38.21
CA MET A 1 -53.81 -16.14 -37.71
C MET A 1 -52.43 -16.19 -37.08
N ALA A 2 -52.32 -16.06 -35.74
CA ALA A 2 -52.64 -17.07 -34.72
C ALA A 2 -51.56 -18.17 -34.68
N ASN A 3 -50.96 -18.56 -33.55
CA ASN A 3 -51.13 -18.11 -32.16
C ASN A 3 -49.80 -18.22 -31.38
N MET A 4 -49.79 -17.56 -30.22
CA MET A 4 -49.11 -17.85 -28.95
C MET A 4 -48.40 -19.20 -28.81
N ASP A 5 -47.24 -19.19 -28.14
CA ASP A 5 -47.13 -19.70 -26.77
C ASP A 5 -46.09 -18.89 -25.98
N GLU A 6 -46.43 -18.55 -24.74
CA GLU A 6 -45.58 -17.91 -23.73
C GLU A 6 -44.95 -19.01 -22.85
N ASP A 7 -43.77 -18.76 -22.26
CA ASP A 7 -43.62 -18.73 -20.79
C ASP A 7 -42.17 -18.71 -20.30
N GLN A 8 -42.02 -18.12 -19.10
CA GLN A 8 -40.86 -18.06 -18.19
C GLN A 8 -39.95 -16.84 -18.31
N LEU A 9 -40.54 -15.66 -18.08
CA LEU A 9 -39.89 -14.58 -17.33
C LEU A 9 -40.32 -14.70 -15.86
N LEU A 10 -39.38 -14.92 -14.94
CA LEU A 10 -39.66 -15.00 -13.50
C LEU A 10 -39.41 -13.64 -12.84
N ASP A 11 -40.45 -12.81 -12.82
CA ASP A 11 -40.51 -11.64 -11.95
C ASP A 11 -40.91 -12.09 -10.54
N TYR A 12 -40.04 -11.88 -9.56
CA TYR A 12 -40.37 -12.01 -8.13
C TYR A 12 -40.55 -10.61 -7.54
N GLU A 13 -41.79 -10.30 -7.20
CA GLU A 13 -42.22 -9.01 -6.63
C GLU A 13 -41.72 -8.82 -5.19
N GLU A 14 -41.49 -7.56 -4.78
CA GLU A 14 -41.11 -7.20 -3.41
C GLU A 14 -42.33 -7.24 -2.47
N GLU A 15 -42.38 -8.18 -1.53
CA GLU A 15 -43.41 -8.21 -0.49
C GLU A 15 -43.21 -7.07 0.53
N GLN A 16 -44.22 -6.19 0.62
CA GLN A 16 -44.32 -5.16 1.67
C GLN A 16 -45.31 -5.64 2.75
N GLU A 17 -44.84 -5.85 3.98
CA GLU A 17 -45.74 -6.11 5.12
C GLU A 17 -46.15 -4.80 5.80
N GLU A 18 -47.45 -4.50 5.79
CA GLU A 18 -48.07 -3.42 6.57
C GLU A 18 -48.43 -3.85 8.01
N ALA A 19 -48.59 -2.85 8.87
CA ALA A 19 -48.72 -3.02 10.32
C ALA A 19 -50.12 -3.43 10.82
N THR A 20 -50.17 -3.97 12.04
CA THR A 20 -51.37 -3.98 12.89
C THR A 20 -51.05 -3.42 14.28
N ASP A 21 -51.99 -2.64 14.85
CA ASP A 21 -51.89 -1.97 16.15
C ASP A 21 -53.08 -2.35 17.05
N ALA A 22 -52.83 -2.57 18.35
CA ALA A 22 -53.84 -2.62 19.41
C ALA A 22 -53.27 -2.59 20.85
N THR A 23 -52.86 -1.40 21.32
CA THR A 23 -53.08 -0.87 22.70
C THR A 23 -52.92 -1.76 23.97
N LYS A 24 -52.09 -1.30 24.93
CA LYS A 24 -52.54 -0.76 26.24
C LYS A 24 -51.42 -0.07 27.07
N ALA A 25 -51.83 0.87 27.92
CA ALA A 25 -51.06 1.65 28.91
C ALA A 25 -50.35 0.75 29.96
N GLU A 26 -49.36 1.15 30.79
CA GLU A 26 -48.70 2.43 31.19
C GLU A 26 -47.37 2.04 31.92
N ASN A 27 -46.39 2.86 32.35
CA ASN A 27 -46.05 4.30 32.31
C ASN A 27 -44.49 4.43 32.48
N GLY A 28 -43.88 5.63 32.36
CA GLY A 28 -42.52 5.89 32.88
C GLY A 28 -41.58 6.71 31.96
N THR A 29 -41.40 7.99 32.27
CA THR A 29 -40.55 8.97 31.57
C THR A 29 -39.03 8.71 31.63
N THR A 30 -38.34 8.73 30.48
CA THR A 30 -37.17 9.62 30.24
C THR A 30 -37.03 9.91 28.74
N ALA A 31 -36.61 11.13 28.37
CA ALA A 31 -36.55 11.57 26.97
C ALA A 31 -35.12 11.56 26.40
N GLU A 32 -34.88 10.79 25.35
CA GLU A 32 -33.66 10.89 24.52
C GLU A 32 -33.98 11.21 23.05
N LYS A 33 -33.23 12.14 22.48
CA LYS A 33 -33.44 12.67 21.13
C LYS A 33 -32.91 11.70 20.07
N LYS A 34 -33.81 11.06 19.30
CA LYS A 34 -33.44 10.35 18.07
C LYS A 34 -32.79 11.30 17.06
N ILE A 35 -31.47 11.20 16.89
CA ILE A 35 -30.77 11.76 15.72
C ILE A 35 -31.01 10.80 14.54
N LYS A 36 -31.76 11.24 13.53
CA LYS A 36 -31.85 10.55 12.23
C LYS A 36 -30.51 10.71 11.49
N GLY A 37 -29.55 9.87 11.82
CA GLY A 37 -28.35 9.68 11.00
C GLY A 37 -28.64 8.65 9.90
N THR A 38 -28.68 9.09 8.64
CA THR A 38 -28.61 8.18 7.49
C THR A 38 -27.19 7.64 7.37
N TYR A 39 -26.80 6.80 8.31
CA TYR A 39 -25.59 5.98 8.20
C TYR A 39 -25.90 4.87 7.21
N ALA A 40 -25.63 5.14 5.93
CA ALA A 40 -25.32 4.07 5.00
C ALA A 40 -24.22 3.21 5.66
N SER A 41 -24.47 1.91 5.77
CA SER A 41 -23.56 0.96 6.40
C SER A 41 -22.29 0.83 5.56
N ILE A 42 -21.34 1.74 5.78
CA ILE A 42 -19.94 1.52 5.45
C ILE A 42 -19.56 0.29 6.26
N HIS A 43 -19.46 -0.87 5.59
CA HIS A 43 -18.76 -2.01 6.17
C HIS A 43 -17.41 -1.49 6.65
N SER A 44 -17.15 -1.58 7.95
CA SER A 44 -15.89 -1.12 8.54
C SER A 44 -14.82 -2.11 8.12
N SER A 45 -14.29 -1.89 6.92
CA SER A 45 -13.48 -2.86 6.22
C SER A 45 -12.08 -2.88 6.83
N GLY A 46 -11.86 -3.83 7.73
CA GLY A 46 -10.61 -3.95 8.47
C GLY A 46 -9.54 -4.70 7.67
N PHE A 47 -8.33 -4.79 8.22
CA PHE A 47 -7.24 -5.58 7.62
C PHE A 47 -7.58 -7.08 7.43
N ARG A 48 -8.62 -7.59 8.09
CA ARG A 48 -9.13 -8.96 7.92
C ARG A 48 -9.67 -9.22 6.52
N ASP A 49 -10.19 -8.20 5.84
CA ASP A 49 -10.81 -8.33 4.52
C ASP A 49 -9.77 -8.51 3.41
N PHE A 50 -8.50 -8.22 3.69
CA PHE A 50 -7.37 -8.42 2.79
C PHE A 50 -6.88 -9.88 2.72
N LEU A 51 -7.54 -10.82 3.42
CA LEU A 51 -7.20 -12.26 3.44
C LEU A 51 -5.72 -12.55 3.78
N LEU A 52 -5.17 -11.75 4.70
CA LEU A 52 -3.79 -11.90 5.17
C LEU A 52 -3.61 -13.17 6.02
N LYS A 53 -2.37 -13.69 6.03
CA LYS A 53 -1.93 -14.79 6.88
C LYS A 53 -2.25 -14.50 8.37
N PRO A 54 -2.70 -15.48 9.18
CA PRO A 54 -3.13 -15.25 10.56
C PRO A 54 -2.06 -14.61 11.46
N GLU A 55 -0.79 -14.94 11.25
CA GLU A 55 0.34 -14.40 11.99
C GLU A 55 0.52 -12.89 11.73
N LEU A 56 0.33 -12.47 10.48
CA LEU A 56 0.39 -11.07 10.07
C LEU A 56 -0.81 -10.27 10.59
N LEU A 57 -2.02 -10.83 10.50
CA LEU A 57 -3.23 -10.22 11.10
C LEU A 57 -3.06 -10.00 12.60
N ARG A 58 -2.47 -10.97 13.31
CA ARG A 58 -2.16 -10.84 14.73
C ARG A 58 -1.14 -9.72 15.01
N ALA A 59 -0.08 -9.61 14.20
CA ALA A 59 0.91 -8.55 14.34
C ALA A 59 0.34 -7.14 14.06
N ILE A 60 -0.60 -7.02 13.11
CA ILE A 60 -1.33 -5.78 12.80
C ILE A 60 -2.15 -5.33 14.00
N VAL A 61 -2.94 -6.23 14.61
CA VAL A 61 -3.76 -5.94 15.79
C VAL A 61 -2.90 -5.54 17.00
N ASP A 62 -1.82 -6.30 17.27
CA ASP A 62 -0.85 -5.97 18.31
C ASP A 62 -0.20 -4.58 18.15
N CYS A 63 -0.10 -4.09 16.92
CA CYS A 63 0.42 -2.77 16.59
C CYS A 63 -0.63 -1.64 16.66
N GLY A 64 -1.88 -1.94 17.01
CA GLY A 64 -2.97 -0.97 17.14
C GLY A 64 -3.60 -0.53 15.81
N PHE A 65 -3.42 -1.29 14.73
CA PHE A 65 -4.00 -0.98 13.42
C PHE A 65 -5.39 -1.63 13.28
N GLU A 66 -6.44 -0.86 13.54
CA GLU A 66 -7.84 -1.32 13.41
C GLU A 66 -8.41 -1.05 12.01
N HIS A 67 -8.22 0.17 11.50
CA HIS A 67 -8.74 0.62 10.21
C HIS A 67 -7.60 0.98 9.25
N PRO A 68 -7.53 0.38 8.05
CA PRO A 68 -6.57 0.76 7.03
C PRO A 68 -6.90 2.14 6.45
N SER A 69 -5.88 2.87 6.01
CA SER A 69 -6.03 4.14 5.29
C SER A 69 -6.53 3.94 3.85
N GLU A 70 -7.02 5.00 3.19
CA GLU A 70 -7.45 4.96 1.78
C GLU A 70 -6.38 4.33 0.87
N VAL A 71 -5.11 4.74 1.02
CA VAL A 71 -3.99 4.20 0.22
C VAL A 71 -3.69 2.73 0.55
N GLN A 72 -3.92 2.29 1.79
CA GLN A 72 -3.79 0.88 2.17
C GLN A 72 -4.91 0.04 1.57
N HIS A 73 -6.16 0.52 1.62
CA HIS A 73 -7.30 -0.12 0.97
C HIS A 73 -7.13 -0.28 -0.54
N GLU A 74 -6.65 0.75 -1.23
CA GLU A 74 -6.42 0.68 -2.68
C GLU A 74 -5.21 -0.22 -3.02
N CYS A 75 -4.09 -0.10 -2.31
CA CYS A 75 -2.85 -0.75 -2.71
C CYS A 75 -2.69 -2.19 -2.22
N ILE A 76 -3.09 -2.51 -0.98
CA ILE A 76 -2.76 -3.81 -0.36
C ILE A 76 -3.32 -5.01 -1.16
N PRO A 77 -4.59 -5.02 -1.60
CA PRO A 77 -5.11 -6.15 -2.38
C PRO A 77 -4.33 -6.40 -3.68
N GLN A 78 -3.98 -5.32 -4.39
CA GLN A 78 -3.21 -5.39 -5.64
C GLN A 78 -1.76 -5.80 -5.39
N ALA A 79 -1.18 -5.33 -4.28
CA ALA A 79 0.19 -5.65 -3.89
C ALA A 79 0.33 -7.14 -3.54
N ILE A 80 -0.64 -7.73 -2.84
CA ILE A 80 -0.64 -9.16 -2.46
C ILE A 80 -0.74 -10.06 -3.70
N LEU A 81 -1.40 -9.61 -4.76
CA LEU A 81 -1.53 -10.31 -6.04
C LEU A 81 -0.27 -10.19 -6.93
N GLY A 82 0.82 -9.62 -6.43
CA GLY A 82 2.10 -9.52 -7.15
C GLY A 82 2.17 -8.42 -8.21
N MET A 83 1.16 -7.54 -8.31
CA MET A 83 1.13 -6.47 -9.32
C MET A 83 2.20 -5.39 -9.06
N ASP A 84 2.78 -4.79 -10.11
CA ASP A 84 3.65 -3.63 -9.93
C ASP A 84 2.83 -2.41 -9.49
N ILE A 85 3.36 -1.64 -8.53
CA ILE A 85 2.66 -0.49 -7.94
C ILE A 85 3.50 0.76 -8.05
N VAL A 86 2.91 1.83 -8.57
CA VAL A 86 3.35 3.20 -8.29
C VAL A 86 2.31 3.87 -7.40
N CYS A 87 2.69 4.19 -6.18
CA CYS A 87 1.84 4.80 -5.16
C CYS A 87 2.30 6.25 -4.86
N GLN A 88 1.41 7.21 -5.08
CA GLN A 88 1.59 8.60 -4.65
C GLN A 88 0.60 8.98 -3.54
N ALA A 89 1.09 9.12 -2.30
CA ALA A 89 0.28 9.52 -1.15
C ALA A 89 1.08 10.34 -0.13
N LYS A 90 0.42 11.25 0.59
CA LYS A 90 1.04 12.16 1.58
C LYS A 90 1.85 11.40 2.64
N SER A 91 2.75 12.10 3.32
CA SER A 91 3.40 11.53 4.52
C SER A 91 2.35 11.23 5.60
N GLY A 92 2.62 10.23 6.45
CA GLY A 92 1.69 9.75 7.47
C GLY A 92 0.52 8.87 6.97
N MET A 93 0.30 8.74 5.65
CA MET A 93 -0.81 7.91 5.11
C MET A 93 -0.57 6.39 5.20
N GLY A 94 0.53 5.93 5.80
CA GLY A 94 0.79 4.50 6.00
C GLY A 94 1.35 3.74 4.78
N LYS A 95 1.98 4.44 3.82
CA LYS A 95 2.62 3.86 2.62
C LYS A 95 3.59 2.71 2.95
N THR A 96 4.41 2.87 4.00
CA THR A 96 5.40 1.86 4.41
C THR A 96 4.73 0.53 4.78
N ALA A 97 3.61 0.58 5.51
CA ALA A 97 2.86 -0.64 5.85
C ALA A 97 2.28 -1.34 4.62
N VAL A 98 1.98 -0.63 3.50
CA VAL A 98 1.51 -1.29 2.26
C VAL A 98 2.51 -2.33 1.79
N PHE A 99 3.77 -1.93 1.55
CA PHE A 99 4.76 -2.86 1.01
C PHE A 99 5.30 -3.82 2.07
N VAL A 100 5.39 -3.41 3.35
CA VAL A 100 5.80 -4.32 4.43
C VAL A 100 4.79 -5.45 4.58
N LEU A 101 3.49 -5.15 4.65
CA LEU A 101 2.45 -6.17 4.75
C LEU A 101 2.37 -7.02 3.47
N ALA A 102 2.40 -6.41 2.29
CA ALA A 102 2.31 -7.15 1.03
C ALA A 102 3.50 -8.08 0.77
N THR A 103 4.73 -7.66 1.10
CA THR A 103 5.91 -8.52 0.96
C THR A 103 5.94 -9.61 2.02
N LEU A 104 5.61 -9.33 3.30
CA LEU A 104 5.51 -10.36 4.35
C LEU A 104 4.41 -11.39 4.03
N GLN A 105 3.27 -10.96 3.48
CA GLN A 105 2.20 -11.83 3.03
C GLN A 105 2.67 -12.82 1.96
N GLN A 106 3.40 -12.33 0.96
CA GLN A 106 3.88 -13.16 -0.15
C GLN A 106 5.20 -13.90 0.13
N LEU A 107 5.93 -13.54 1.20
CA LEU A 107 7.25 -14.10 1.47
C LEU A 107 7.20 -15.60 1.77
N GLU A 108 8.08 -16.31 1.08
CA GLU A 108 8.47 -17.70 1.32
C GLU A 108 9.96 -17.66 1.70
N PRO A 109 10.31 -17.71 2.99
CA PRO A 109 11.71 -17.56 3.41
C PRO A 109 12.54 -18.79 3.04
N VAL A 110 13.70 -18.56 2.41
CA VAL A 110 14.69 -19.59 2.07
C VAL A 110 16.03 -19.18 2.69
N ASP A 111 16.57 -20.01 3.57
CA ASP A 111 17.83 -19.74 4.26
C ASP A 111 18.98 -19.52 3.25
N GLY A 112 19.69 -18.39 3.40
CA GLY A 112 20.79 -18.02 2.51
C GLY A 112 20.38 -17.25 1.25
N GLU A 113 19.08 -17.03 1.02
CA GLU A 113 18.58 -16.23 -0.11
C GLU A 113 17.94 -14.91 0.35
N VAL A 114 18.23 -13.82 -0.39
CA VAL A 114 17.51 -12.55 -0.25
C VAL A 114 16.38 -12.53 -1.27
N SER A 115 15.13 -12.38 -0.80
CA SER A 115 13.94 -12.35 -1.66
C SER A 115 13.31 -10.95 -1.76
N VAL A 116 13.46 -10.12 -0.74
CA VAL A 116 12.95 -8.74 -0.70
C VAL A 116 14.13 -7.76 -0.62
N LEU A 117 14.16 -6.78 -1.52
CA LEU A 117 15.05 -5.62 -1.44
C LEU A 117 14.22 -4.34 -1.39
N VAL A 118 14.34 -3.59 -0.29
CA VAL A 118 13.79 -2.24 -0.14
C VAL A 118 14.93 -1.24 -0.16
N MET A 119 14.80 -0.18 -0.95
CA MET A 119 15.71 0.96 -0.92
C MET A 119 14.98 2.27 -0.60
N CYS A 120 15.71 3.15 0.08
CA CYS A 120 15.26 4.47 0.46
C CYS A 120 16.43 5.47 0.52
N HIS A 121 16.15 6.77 0.55
CA HIS A 121 17.18 7.79 0.34
C HIS A 121 18.00 8.15 1.60
N THR A 122 17.49 7.89 2.82
CA THR A 122 18.18 8.18 4.09
C THR A 122 18.52 6.90 4.88
N ARG A 123 19.46 7.03 5.82
CA ARG A 123 19.86 5.96 6.75
C ARG A 123 18.80 5.75 7.83
N GLU A 124 18.20 6.86 8.24
CA GLU A 124 17.18 6.99 9.26
C GLU A 124 15.89 6.29 8.80
N LEU A 125 15.47 6.53 7.56
CA LEU A 125 14.32 5.84 6.95
C LEU A 125 14.59 4.34 6.75
N ALA A 126 15.82 3.94 6.39
CA ALA A 126 16.17 2.53 6.28
C ALA A 126 15.99 1.78 7.61
N PHE A 127 16.39 2.40 8.72
CA PHE A 127 16.19 1.86 10.06
C PHE A 127 14.71 1.88 10.50
N GLN A 128 13.96 2.92 10.15
CA GLN A 128 12.51 2.97 10.42
C GLN A 128 11.77 1.85 9.67
N ILE A 129 12.03 1.67 8.38
CA ILE A 129 11.45 0.59 7.57
C ILE A 129 11.81 -0.78 8.13
N SER A 130 13.05 -1.00 8.60
CA SER A 130 13.42 -2.27 9.21
C SER A 130 12.68 -2.54 10.51
N LYS A 131 12.41 -1.50 11.32
CA LYS A 131 11.57 -1.62 12.53
C LYS A 131 10.12 -1.92 12.22
N GLU A 132 9.57 -1.38 11.13
CA GLU A 132 8.23 -1.81 10.67
C GLU A 132 8.23 -3.29 10.26
N TYR A 133 9.24 -3.76 9.52
CA TYR A 133 9.37 -5.19 9.23
C TYR A 133 9.45 -6.04 10.51
N GLU A 134 10.30 -5.67 11.48
CA GLU A 134 10.41 -6.39 12.77
C GLU A 134 9.08 -6.44 13.54
N ARG A 135 8.31 -5.33 13.53
CA ARG A 135 7.00 -5.24 14.19
C ARG A 135 5.99 -6.19 13.54
N PHE A 136 5.85 -6.14 12.22
CA PHE A 136 4.88 -6.97 11.49
C PHE A 136 5.33 -8.43 11.33
N SER A 137 6.64 -8.72 11.41
CA SER A 137 7.18 -10.09 11.39
C SER A 137 7.25 -10.75 12.77
N LYS A 138 6.74 -10.12 13.84
CA LYS A 138 6.78 -10.60 15.24
C LYS A 138 6.37 -12.07 15.42
N TYR A 139 5.42 -12.56 14.61
CA TYR A 139 4.88 -13.91 14.69
C TYR A 139 5.43 -14.87 13.61
N TYR A 140 6.45 -14.46 12.86
CA TYR A 140 7.12 -15.27 11.84
C TYR A 140 8.51 -15.73 12.32
N PRO A 141 8.62 -16.88 13.00
CA PRO A 141 9.92 -17.40 13.40
C PRO A 141 10.79 -17.66 12.16
N GLY A 142 12.03 -17.18 12.20
CA GLY A 142 13.01 -17.37 11.14
C GLY A 142 13.07 -16.28 10.06
N ILE A 143 12.14 -15.31 10.01
CA ILE A 143 12.34 -14.14 9.13
C ILE A 143 13.53 -13.31 9.64
N LYS A 144 14.51 -13.11 8.76
CA LYS A 144 15.75 -12.35 9.02
C LYS A 144 15.71 -11.06 8.20
N ILE A 145 15.95 -9.92 8.85
CA ILE A 145 15.96 -8.59 8.24
C ILE A 145 17.36 -8.00 8.40
N GLY A 146 17.95 -7.49 7.31
CA GLY A 146 19.24 -6.82 7.30
C GLY A 146 19.12 -5.36 6.87
N VAL A 147 19.93 -4.48 7.46
CA VAL A 147 19.93 -3.04 7.15
C VAL A 147 21.34 -2.59 6.76
N PHE A 148 21.51 -2.08 5.54
CA PHE A 148 22.83 -1.71 5.02
C PHE A 148 22.87 -0.28 4.47
N PHE A 149 23.72 0.56 5.07
CA PHE A 149 23.90 1.95 4.65
C PHE A 149 25.33 2.46 4.86
N GLY A 150 25.66 3.57 4.19
CA GLY A 150 26.97 4.22 4.30
C GLY A 150 27.30 4.78 5.68
N GLY A 151 28.59 4.97 5.96
CA GLY A 151 29.10 5.53 7.22
C GLY A 151 29.52 4.50 8.29
N MET A 152 29.30 3.21 8.06
CA MET A 152 29.88 2.12 8.85
C MET A 152 30.86 1.26 8.02
N PRO A 153 31.84 0.58 8.64
CA PRO A 153 32.77 -0.30 7.91
C PRO A 153 32.04 -1.44 7.19
N ILE A 154 32.23 -1.54 5.87
CA ILE A 154 31.50 -2.50 5.03
C ILE A 154 31.72 -3.97 5.45
N LYS A 155 32.89 -4.32 5.98
CA LYS A 155 33.20 -5.67 6.46
C LYS A 155 32.18 -6.24 7.45
N LYS A 156 31.53 -5.40 8.27
CA LYS A 156 30.47 -5.83 9.18
C LYS A 156 29.22 -6.31 8.42
N ASP A 157 28.86 -5.60 7.36
CA ASP A 157 27.74 -5.97 6.49
C ASP A 157 28.07 -7.28 5.73
N GLU A 158 29.32 -7.44 5.28
CA GLU A 158 29.81 -8.67 4.64
C GLU A 158 29.79 -9.88 5.59
N GLU A 159 30.20 -9.69 6.85
CA GLU A 159 30.12 -10.71 7.90
C GLU A 159 28.67 -11.12 8.20
N VAL A 160 27.74 -10.16 8.27
CA VAL A 160 26.30 -10.44 8.42
C VAL A 160 25.77 -11.23 7.23
N LEU A 161 26.06 -10.80 6.00
CA LEU A 161 25.61 -11.46 4.78
C LEU A 161 26.15 -12.88 4.65
N LYS A 162 27.38 -13.14 5.11
CA LYS A 162 28.04 -14.45 5.07
C LYS A 162 27.52 -15.42 6.15
N ASN A 163 27.32 -14.93 7.37
CA ASN A 163 27.05 -15.79 8.53
C ASN A 163 25.55 -15.89 8.87
N ASN A 164 24.75 -14.88 8.52
CA ASN A 164 23.32 -14.82 8.81
C ASN A 164 22.58 -14.03 7.71
N THR A 165 22.61 -14.55 6.48
CA THR A 165 21.99 -13.91 5.31
C THR A 165 20.50 -13.61 5.58
N PRO A 166 20.07 -12.35 5.42
CA PRO A 166 18.68 -11.96 5.65
C PRO A 166 17.79 -12.27 4.44
N HIS A 167 16.51 -12.57 4.70
CA HIS A 167 15.51 -12.75 3.64
C HIS A 167 15.02 -11.41 3.08
N ILE A 168 15.07 -10.38 3.93
CA ILE A 168 14.65 -9.00 3.64
C ILE A 168 15.84 -8.07 3.85
N VAL A 169 16.23 -7.33 2.81
CA VAL A 169 17.25 -6.29 2.89
C VAL A 169 16.62 -4.92 2.75
N VAL A 170 16.96 -4.01 3.65
CA VAL A 170 16.63 -2.58 3.58
C VAL A 170 17.93 -1.79 3.49
N GLY A 171 18.06 -0.83 2.57
CA GLY A 171 19.32 -0.09 2.47
C GLY A 171 19.31 1.15 1.60
N THR A 172 20.43 1.89 1.62
CA THR A 172 20.65 3.00 0.69
C THR A 172 21.34 2.50 -0.59
N PRO A 173 21.07 3.10 -1.77
CA PRO A 173 21.57 2.61 -3.05
C PRO A 173 23.08 2.37 -3.09
N GLY A 174 23.89 3.37 -2.67
CA GLY A 174 25.35 3.28 -2.74
C GLY A 174 25.96 2.12 -1.94
N ARG A 175 25.46 1.82 -0.73
CA ARG A 175 25.95 0.67 0.06
C ARG A 175 25.45 -0.65 -0.51
N THR A 176 24.19 -0.71 -0.93
CA THR A 176 23.59 -1.90 -1.55
C THR A 176 24.35 -2.29 -2.83
N LEU A 177 24.65 -1.31 -3.69
CA LEU A 177 25.44 -1.54 -4.91
C LEU A 177 26.88 -1.95 -4.58
N GLN A 178 27.51 -1.33 -3.59
CA GLN A 178 28.87 -1.69 -3.18
C GLN A 178 28.96 -3.17 -2.76
N LEU A 179 28.04 -3.62 -1.91
CA LEU A 179 27.95 -5.02 -1.46
C LEU A 179 27.62 -5.99 -2.60
N ALA A 180 26.78 -5.59 -3.56
CA ALA A 180 26.43 -6.40 -4.72
C ALA A 180 27.61 -6.54 -5.69
N ARG A 181 28.32 -5.45 -6.00
CA ARG A 181 29.54 -5.45 -6.84
C ARG A 181 30.68 -6.29 -6.24
N GLN A 182 30.78 -6.35 -4.91
CA GLN A 182 31.76 -7.20 -4.22
C GLN A 182 31.35 -8.69 -4.17
N GLY A 183 30.14 -9.04 -4.60
CA GLY A 183 29.60 -10.41 -4.53
C GLY A 183 29.11 -10.84 -3.15
N SER A 184 29.27 -9.97 -2.13
CA SER A 184 28.83 -10.18 -0.75
C SER A 184 27.31 -10.21 -0.63
N LEU A 185 26.60 -9.36 -1.38
CA LEU A 185 25.13 -9.37 -1.49
C LEU A 185 24.68 -9.97 -2.82
N LYS A 186 24.03 -11.14 -2.78
CA LYS A 186 23.48 -11.81 -3.97
C LYS A 186 22.05 -11.31 -4.26
N LEU A 187 21.84 -10.75 -5.45
CA LEU A 187 20.57 -10.16 -5.88
C LEU A 187 19.77 -11.01 -6.88
N ASN A 188 20.31 -12.17 -7.28
CA ASN A 188 19.72 -13.06 -8.28
C ASN A 188 18.47 -13.83 -7.82
N LYS A 189 18.02 -13.63 -6.57
CA LYS A 189 16.84 -14.27 -5.95
C LYS A 189 15.77 -13.27 -5.49
N ILE A 190 15.94 -11.99 -5.80
CA ILE A 190 14.96 -10.94 -5.50
C ILE A 190 13.66 -11.21 -6.27
N LYS A 191 12.60 -11.52 -5.52
CA LYS A 191 11.21 -11.60 -5.98
C LYS A 191 10.47 -10.26 -5.83
N TYR A 192 10.89 -9.42 -4.87
CA TYR A 192 10.24 -8.16 -4.51
C TYR A 192 11.25 -7.01 -4.43
N PHE A 193 11.05 -5.97 -5.23
CA PHE A 193 11.92 -4.80 -5.29
C PHE A 193 11.12 -3.53 -4.99
N VAL A 194 11.50 -2.81 -3.92
CA VAL A 194 10.74 -1.67 -3.41
C VAL A 194 11.60 -0.42 -3.35
N LEU A 195 11.08 0.71 -3.82
CA LEU A 195 11.66 2.05 -3.62
C LEU A 195 10.71 2.92 -2.79
N ASP A 196 11.10 3.30 -1.57
CA ASP A 196 10.39 4.34 -0.78
C ASP A 196 11.10 5.69 -0.93
N GLU A 197 10.31 6.77 -0.95
CA GLU A 197 10.74 8.11 -1.39
C GLU A 197 11.45 8.09 -2.76
N CYS A 198 10.86 7.37 -3.72
CA CYS A 198 11.46 7.10 -5.02
C CYS A 198 11.75 8.37 -5.85
N ASP A 199 11.05 9.47 -5.62
CA ASP A 199 11.31 10.76 -6.26
C ASP A 199 12.64 11.38 -5.84
N LYS A 200 13.08 11.15 -4.60
CA LYS A 200 14.40 11.59 -4.11
C LYS A 200 15.51 10.77 -4.77
N MET A 201 15.37 9.45 -4.80
CA MET A 201 16.38 8.56 -5.39
C MET A 201 16.46 8.62 -6.92
N ILE A 202 15.34 8.84 -7.62
CA ILE A 202 15.30 8.91 -9.09
C ILE A 202 15.53 10.34 -9.59
N GLY A 203 15.27 11.36 -8.76
CA GLY A 203 15.59 12.76 -9.05
C GLY A 203 17.07 13.08 -8.96
N ASP A 204 17.80 12.41 -8.05
CA ASP A 204 19.27 12.49 -7.97
C ASP A 204 19.93 11.61 -9.04
N ASN A 205 20.87 12.16 -9.81
CA ASN A 205 21.48 11.46 -10.94
C ASN A 205 22.38 10.29 -10.52
N ASP A 206 23.07 10.39 -9.38
CA ASP A 206 24.02 9.37 -8.95
C ASP A 206 23.30 8.25 -8.21
N MET A 207 22.34 8.56 -7.32
CA MET A 207 21.47 7.54 -6.73
C MET A 207 20.66 6.80 -7.80
N ARG A 208 20.18 7.49 -8.84
CA ARG A 208 19.46 6.87 -9.95
C ARG A 208 20.34 5.90 -10.74
N ARG A 209 21.60 6.23 -10.98
CA ARG A 209 22.56 5.32 -11.63
C ARG A 209 22.77 4.07 -10.78
N ASP A 210 22.95 4.25 -9.48
CA ASP A 210 23.12 3.13 -8.55
C ASP A 210 21.89 2.21 -8.54
N VAL A 211 20.68 2.77 -8.42
CA VAL A 211 19.42 2.03 -8.49
C VAL A 211 19.27 1.29 -9.83
N GLN A 212 19.61 1.94 -10.95
CA GLN A 212 19.56 1.31 -12.28
C GLN A 212 20.55 0.14 -12.42
N GLU A 213 21.71 0.19 -11.76
CA GLU A 213 22.66 -0.91 -11.78
C GLU A 213 22.22 -2.07 -10.88
N ILE A 214 21.72 -1.77 -9.68
CA ILE A 214 21.13 -2.77 -8.77
C ILE A 214 19.99 -3.51 -9.47
N VAL A 215 19.07 -2.82 -10.16
CA VAL A 215 17.96 -3.48 -10.88
C VAL A 215 18.47 -4.45 -11.96
N LYS A 216 19.56 -4.13 -12.66
CA LYS A 216 20.17 -5.04 -13.66
C LYS A 216 20.77 -6.31 -13.03
N MET A 217 21.09 -6.29 -11.73
CA MET A 217 21.58 -7.44 -10.97
C MET A 217 20.46 -8.32 -10.39
N THR A 218 19.19 -7.90 -10.52
CA THR A 218 18.01 -8.66 -10.09
C THR A 218 17.36 -9.42 -11.26
N PRO A 219 16.55 -10.47 -11.01
CA PRO A 219 15.73 -11.12 -12.03
C PRO A 219 14.85 -10.13 -12.81
N GLN A 220 14.49 -10.46 -14.06
CA GLN A 220 13.54 -9.66 -14.84
C GLN A 220 12.12 -9.80 -14.29
N GLU A 221 11.71 -11.03 -14.00
CA GLU A 221 10.45 -11.39 -13.34
C GLU A 221 10.58 -11.19 -11.83
N LYS A 222 9.96 -10.13 -11.33
CA LYS A 222 9.86 -9.73 -9.91
C LYS A 222 8.78 -8.65 -9.80
N GLN A 223 8.14 -8.55 -8.64
CA GLN A 223 7.25 -7.43 -8.33
C GLN A 223 8.08 -6.18 -8.02
N VAL A 224 7.71 -5.05 -8.62
CA VAL A 224 8.33 -3.74 -8.41
C VAL A 224 7.32 -2.76 -7.84
N MET A 225 7.60 -2.23 -6.64
CA MET A 225 6.74 -1.24 -5.98
C MET A 225 7.49 0.05 -5.69
N MET A 226 6.87 1.20 -5.96
CA MET A 226 7.47 2.53 -5.78
C MET A 226 6.51 3.46 -5.04
N PHE A 227 7.01 4.09 -3.98
CA PHE A 227 6.25 4.94 -3.09
C PHE A 227 6.89 6.33 -3.02
N SER A 228 6.05 7.37 -3.04
CA SER A 228 6.48 8.75 -2.84
C SER A 228 5.32 9.63 -2.33
N ALA A 229 5.66 10.76 -1.71
CA ALA A 229 4.71 11.86 -1.48
C ALA A 229 4.49 12.74 -2.72
N THR A 230 5.51 12.85 -3.58
CA THR A 230 5.59 13.81 -4.69
C THR A 230 6.10 13.14 -5.95
N LEU A 231 5.21 12.82 -6.89
CA LEU A 231 5.61 12.19 -8.15
C LEU A 231 5.25 13.03 -9.40
N PRO A 232 6.14 13.96 -9.81
CA PRO A 232 6.03 14.68 -11.08
C PRO A 232 5.86 13.75 -12.28
N LYS A 233 5.20 14.25 -13.35
CA LYS A 233 4.92 13.46 -14.57
C LYS A 233 6.19 12.86 -15.18
N ASP A 234 7.29 13.63 -15.19
CA ASP A 234 8.55 13.22 -15.79
C ASP A 234 9.21 12.08 -15.00
N LEU A 235 9.18 12.15 -13.66
CA LEU A 235 9.65 11.05 -12.80
C LEU A 235 8.73 9.82 -12.91
N ARG A 236 7.41 9.99 -13.08
CA ARG A 236 6.49 8.87 -13.35
C ARG A 236 6.85 8.12 -14.64
N ALA A 237 7.23 8.84 -15.70
CA ALA A 237 7.69 8.25 -16.95
C ALA A 237 9.02 7.48 -16.81
N VAL A 238 9.85 7.84 -15.82
CA VAL A 238 11.06 7.09 -15.45
C VAL A 238 10.72 5.85 -14.62
N CYS A 239 9.83 5.97 -13.62
CA CYS A 239 9.40 4.85 -12.77
C CYS A 239 8.87 3.68 -13.60
N LYS A 240 8.04 3.98 -14.61
CA LYS A 240 7.49 2.98 -15.55
C LYS A 240 8.55 2.15 -16.32
N LYS A 241 9.80 2.63 -16.43
CA LYS A 241 10.88 1.89 -17.12
C LYS A 241 11.47 0.74 -16.30
N PHE A 242 11.12 0.65 -15.02
CA PHE A 242 11.57 -0.39 -14.11
C PHE A 242 10.52 -1.51 -13.92
N MET A 243 9.36 -1.39 -14.58
CA MET A 243 8.15 -2.15 -14.30
C MET A 243 7.59 -2.78 -15.58
N GLN A 244 6.71 -3.78 -15.44
CA GLN A 244 6.10 -4.48 -16.56
C GLN A 244 4.62 -4.10 -16.73
N ASP A 245 3.78 -4.39 -15.73
CA ASP A 245 2.34 -4.07 -15.75
C ASP A 245 1.93 -3.30 -14.49
N VAL A 246 1.72 -1.99 -14.66
CA VAL A 246 1.74 -1.01 -13.56
C VAL A 246 0.35 -0.61 -13.13
N SER A 247 -0.06 -1.04 -11.93
CA SER A 247 -1.10 -0.34 -11.20
C SER A 247 -0.60 1.01 -10.70
N PHE A 248 -1.37 2.06 -11.00
CA PHE A 248 -1.09 3.41 -10.56
C PHE A 248 -2.12 3.84 -9.50
N CYS A 249 -1.70 3.87 -8.23
CA CYS A 249 -2.48 4.45 -7.14
C CYS A 249 -2.01 5.88 -6.87
N ALA A 250 -2.96 6.82 -6.82
CA ALA A 250 -2.71 8.11 -6.18
C ALA A 250 -3.97 8.58 -5.45
N THR A 251 -3.89 8.56 -4.12
CA THR A 251 -4.86 9.23 -3.24
C THR A 251 -4.75 10.73 -3.44
N THR A 252 -5.42 11.23 -4.47
CA THR A 252 -5.68 12.65 -4.64
C THR A 252 -6.77 13.00 -3.65
N GLN A 253 -6.39 13.39 -2.43
CA GLN A 253 -7.30 14.13 -1.57
C GLN A 253 -7.73 15.38 -2.34
N ARG A 254 -8.90 15.33 -2.98
CA ARG A 254 -9.68 16.53 -3.25
C ARG A 254 -9.75 17.25 -1.91
N LEU A 255 -9.24 18.48 -1.84
CA LEU A 255 -9.70 19.36 -0.77
C LEU A 255 -11.22 19.36 -0.87
N GLN A 256 -11.90 18.95 0.20
CA GLN A 256 -13.35 19.09 0.29
C GLN A 256 -13.65 20.59 0.45
N SER A 257 -13.59 21.33 -0.65
CA SER A 257 -14.26 22.62 -0.76
C SER A 257 -15.75 22.35 -0.60
N ARG A 258 -16.26 22.59 0.61
CA ARG A 258 -17.68 22.62 0.92
C ARG A 258 -18.35 23.74 0.12
N THR A 259 -18.78 23.43 -1.09
CA THR A 259 -19.90 24.07 -1.81
C THR A 259 -20.35 23.09 -2.87
N GLY A 260 -21.63 22.73 -2.83
CA GLY A 260 -22.21 21.78 -3.80
C GLY A 260 -22.73 22.45 -5.06
N CYS A 261 -23.67 21.75 -5.69
CA CYS A 261 -24.36 22.09 -6.94
C CYS A 261 -23.61 21.71 -8.23
N ALA A 262 -24.41 21.38 -9.25
CA ALA A 262 -24.02 20.68 -10.46
C ALA A 262 -23.92 21.60 -11.68
N ALA A 263 -23.71 20.96 -12.83
CA ALA A 263 -23.90 21.46 -14.20
C ALA A 263 -22.72 22.20 -14.89
N LEU A 264 -22.58 21.82 -16.16
CA LEU A 264 -21.71 22.36 -17.20
C LEU A 264 -22.47 23.49 -17.98
N PRO A 265 -21.87 24.19 -18.96
CA PRO A 265 -21.73 25.65 -18.90
C PRO A 265 -22.71 26.44 -19.78
N ARG A 266 -22.87 27.76 -19.51
CA ARG A 266 -23.11 28.80 -20.55
C ARG A 266 -23.00 30.24 -20.04
N ARG A 267 -22.34 31.08 -20.84
CA ARG A 267 -22.48 32.55 -21.04
C ARG A 267 -23.03 33.44 -19.90
N LEU A 268 -22.13 34.25 -19.30
CA LEU A 268 -22.20 35.71 -18.96
C LEU A 268 -21.13 35.97 -17.86
N ARG A 269 -20.06 36.78 -18.00
CA ARG A 269 -20.01 38.26 -17.92
C ARG A 269 -21.08 38.82 -16.95
N LEU A 270 -20.76 39.48 -15.83
CA LEU A 270 -20.09 40.80 -15.75
C LEU A 270 -20.02 41.27 -14.25
N ILE A 271 -19.21 42.30 -13.95
CA ILE A 271 -19.29 43.26 -12.81
C ILE A 271 -18.71 42.90 -11.41
N ALA A 272 -17.92 43.88 -10.90
CA ALA A 272 -17.61 44.26 -9.51
C ALA A 272 -16.70 43.40 -8.58
N ALA A 273 -15.52 43.96 -8.30
CA ALA A 273 -15.08 44.16 -6.91
C ALA A 273 -15.94 45.28 -6.28
N PRO A 274 -16.20 45.31 -4.95
CA PRO A 274 -15.18 45.80 -4.01
C PRO A 274 -15.21 45.19 -2.60
N CYS A 275 -14.03 45.00 -1.99
CA CYS A 275 -13.55 45.76 -0.82
C CYS A 275 -12.09 45.36 -0.51
#